data_AF-A0A7S4M9W8-F1
#
_entry.id   AF-A0A7S4M9W8-F1
#
_cell.length_a   1.000
_cell.length_b   1.000
_cell.length_c   1.000
_cell.angle_alpha   90.00
_cell.angle_beta   90.00
_cell.angle_gamma   90.00
#
_symmetry.space_group_name_H-M   'P 1'
#
loop_
_entity.id
_entity.type
_entity.pdbx_description
1 polymer ?
#
loop_
_entity_poly.entity_id
_entity_poly.type
_entity_poly.pdbx_seq_one_letter_code
_entity_poly.pdbx_strand_id
1 'polypeptide(L)'
;PPPSPPPPSPPPSPPPPFGCTFSSALNYKEFAVVDDASCIIGGCTDSENPMYLSAANYDDGSCVVVVYGCTDSRSPAYRSNAMRDDFSCTWPGCTESMMFNFDPSANVAAVCDPVILGCLDPKAANYHMEANTDDGSCDYPGCTDSTAHNHDQVAQRETGNCVDIAVGCTASEALNYDALANTDAATCVIVGCADSNNDAYNSRVTLHDSTVCVTLHDS
;
A
#
# COMPACT_ATOMS: atom_id res chain seq x y z
N PRO A 1 73.96 -75.24 44.91
CA PRO A 1 73.38 -74.12 44.13
C PRO A 1 72.99 -72.97 45.07
N PRO A 2 73.41 -71.72 44.79
CA PRO A 2 72.98 -70.56 45.56
C PRO A 2 71.47 -70.31 45.37
N PRO A 3 70.80 -69.63 46.32
CA PRO A 3 69.38 -69.31 46.22
C PRO A 3 69.09 -68.50 44.96
N SER A 4 67.98 -68.84 44.31
CA SER A 4 67.48 -68.16 43.12
C SER A 4 67.35 -66.65 43.38
N PRO A 5 67.78 -65.80 42.45
CA PRO A 5 67.64 -64.35 42.61
C PRO A 5 66.16 -63.99 42.78
N PRO A 6 65.84 -62.99 43.62
CA PRO A 6 64.48 -62.53 43.80
C PRO A 6 63.89 -62.07 42.46
N PRO A 7 62.59 -62.28 42.23
CA PRO A 7 61.93 -61.86 41.00
C PRO A 7 62.13 -60.35 40.80
N PRO A 8 62.31 -59.89 39.55
CA PRO A 8 62.44 -58.48 39.25
C PRO A 8 61.21 -57.73 39.77
N SER A 9 61.44 -56.57 40.37
CA SER A 9 60.38 -55.69 40.83
C SER A 9 59.40 -55.41 39.69
N PRO A 10 58.08 -55.40 39.95
CA PRO A 10 57.12 -55.03 38.92
C PRO A 10 57.47 -53.64 38.37
N PRO A 11 57.33 -53.44 37.04
CA PRO A 11 57.61 -52.15 36.44
C PRO A 11 56.75 -51.08 37.15
N PRO A 12 57.32 -49.88 37.37
CA PRO A 12 56.56 -48.79 37.99
C PRO A 12 55.28 -48.55 37.20
N SER A 13 54.19 -48.28 37.92
CA SER A 13 52.90 -47.91 37.34
C SER A 13 53.13 -46.82 36.29
N PRO A 14 52.49 -46.90 35.11
CA PRO A 14 52.62 -45.83 34.12
C PRO A 14 52.21 -44.51 34.78
N PRO A 15 52.94 -43.41 34.51
CA PRO A 15 52.59 -42.11 35.08
C PRO A 15 51.15 -41.78 34.66
N PRO A 16 50.37 -41.12 35.55
CA PRO A 16 49.02 -40.73 35.22
C PRO A 16 49.05 -39.87 33.94
N PRO A 17 48.12 -40.10 33.00
CA PRO A 17 48.07 -39.33 31.76
C PRO A 17 47.85 -37.84 32.05
N PHE A 18 48.77 -37.02 31.56
CA PHE A 18 48.74 -35.57 31.63
C PHE A 18 48.08 -34.96 30.38
N GLY A 19 47.33 -33.88 30.58
CA GLY A 19 46.67 -33.18 29.49
C GLY A 19 45.62 -32.21 30.00
N CYS A 20 45.08 -31.40 29.10
CA CYS A 20 43.94 -30.56 29.46
C CYS A 20 42.76 -31.42 29.92
N THR A 21 42.33 -31.20 31.15
CA THR A 21 41.18 -31.90 31.75
C THR A 21 39.88 -31.10 31.68
N PHE A 22 39.93 -29.86 31.17
CA PHE A 22 38.75 -29.02 31.00
C PHE A 22 37.97 -29.41 29.74
N SER A 23 36.78 -29.98 29.92
CA SER A 23 35.97 -30.56 28.83
C SER A 23 35.56 -29.57 27.74
N SER A 24 35.61 -28.27 28.00
CA SER A 24 35.25 -27.22 27.05
C SER A 24 36.45 -26.57 26.35
N ALA A 25 37.69 -27.00 26.64
CA ALA A 25 38.88 -26.52 25.96
C ALA A 25 39.07 -27.20 24.59
N LEU A 26 39.67 -26.48 23.63
CA LEU A 26 39.91 -27.00 22.27
C LEU A 26 40.84 -28.22 22.24
N ASN A 27 41.74 -28.34 23.21
CA ASN A 27 42.70 -29.43 23.34
C ASN A 27 42.41 -30.34 24.54
N TYR A 28 41.14 -30.43 24.96
CA TYR A 28 40.69 -31.38 25.98
C TYR A 28 41.12 -32.81 25.65
N LYS A 29 41.62 -33.53 26.65
CA LYS A 29 41.99 -34.94 26.54
C LYS A 29 41.17 -35.75 27.53
N GLU A 30 40.18 -36.50 27.03
CA GLU A 30 39.29 -37.33 27.86
C GLU A 30 40.02 -38.36 28.73
N PHE A 31 41.18 -38.83 28.28
CA PHE A 31 41.99 -39.78 29.03
C PHE A 31 42.92 -39.14 30.06
N ALA A 32 43.07 -37.80 30.08
CA ALA A 32 43.91 -37.12 31.04
C ALA A 32 43.22 -37.09 32.41
N VAL A 33 43.95 -37.47 33.46
CA VAL A 33 43.47 -37.42 34.86
C VAL A 33 44.25 -36.40 35.69
N VAL A 34 45.32 -35.84 35.13
CA VAL A 34 46.08 -34.75 35.72
C VAL A 34 46.15 -33.60 34.71
N ASP A 35 45.70 -32.43 35.14
CA ASP A 35 45.77 -31.22 34.33
C ASP A 35 47.22 -30.75 34.18
N ASP A 36 47.65 -30.48 32.95
CA ASP A 36 48.99 -29.99 32.63
C ASP A 36 49.03 -28.49 32.34
N ALA A 37 47.95 -27.76 32.66
CA ALA A 37 47.75 -26.35 32.36
C ALA A 37 47.89 -25.98 30.86
N SER A 38 47.84 -26.97 29.95
CA SER A 38 47.92 -26.72 28.51
C SER A 38 46.59 -26.35 27.87
N CYS A 39 45.48 -26.35 28.63
CA CYS A 39 44.14 -26.08 28.10
C CYS A 39 44.09 -24.81 27.25
N ILE A 40 43.54 -24.90 26.04
CA ILE A 40 43.28 -23.79 25.12
C ILE A 40 41.81 -23.43 25.26
N ILE A 41 41.54 -22.33 25.95
CA ILE A 41 40.20 -21.88 26.29
C ILE A 41 39.92 -20.60 25.52
N GLY A 42 38.93 -20.68 24.62
CA GLY A 42 38.45 -19.52 23.87
C GLY A 42 37.47 -18.71 24.70
N GLY A 43 37.54 -17.39 24.55
CA GLY A 43 36.58 -16.48 25.14
C GLY A 43 37.09 -15.05 25.10
N CYS A 44 36.31 -14.11 25.60
CA CYS A 44 36.76 -12.73 25.61
C CYS A 44 37.90 -12.53 26.61
N THR A 45 39.02 -12.01 26.13
CA THR A 45 40.23 -11.75 26.96
C THR A 45 40.34 -10.31 27.43
N ASP A 46 39.48 -9.40 26.95
CA ASP A 46 39.42 -8.00 27.38
C ASP A 46 38.68 -7.86 28.71
N SER A 47 39.41 -7.48 29.77
CA SER A 47 38.88 -7.35 31.13
C SER A 47 37.88 -6.21 31.32
N GLU A 48 37.85 -5.24 30.42
CA GLU A 48 36.90 -4.12 30.45
C GLU A 48 35.58 -4.48 29.72
N ASN A 49 35.54 -5.62 29.03
CA ASN A 49 34.37 -6.09 28.32
C ASN A 49 33.40 -6.82 29.27
N PRO A 50 32.07 -6.54 29.21
CA PRO A 50 31.07 -7.27 29.98
C PRO A 50 31.08 -8.80 29.78
N MET A 51 31.62 -9.28 28.66
CA MET A 51 31.73 -10.70 28.31
C MET A 51 33.10 -11.32 28.61
N TYR A 52 33.96 -10.61 29.37
CA TYR A 52 35.26 -11.10 29.81
C TYR A 52 35.17 -12.50 30.46
N LEU A 53 36.02 -13.42 30.02
CA LEU A 53 36.21 -14.73 30.60
C LEU A 53 37.64 -14.84 31.15
N SER A 54 37.79 -14.83 32.47
CA SER A 54 39.11 -14.91 33.13
C SER A 54 39.88 -16.21 32.86
N ALA A 55 39.18 -17.26 32.41
CA ALA A 55 39.78 -18.53 32.01
C ALA A 55 40.23 -18.56 30.54
N ALA A 56 39.83 -17.58 29.72
CA ALA A 56 40.22 -17.53 28.31
C ALA A 56 41.70 -17.19 28.17
N ASN A 57 42.39 -17.90 27.27
CA ASN A 57 43.78 -17.64 26.94
C ASN A 57 44.02 -17.35 25.45
N TYR A 58 42.95 -17.25 24.68
CA TYR A 58 42.94 -16.59 23.38
C TYR A 58 41.56 -15.97 23.13
N ASP A 59 41.53 -14.88 22.37
CA ASP A 59 40.29 -14.24 21.93
C ASP A 59 39.70 -15.01 20.74
N ASP A 60 38.53 -15.61 20.95
CA ASP A 60 37.77 -16.33 19.92
C ASP A 60 36.72 -15.45 19.22
N GLY A 61 36.73 -14.13 19.50
CA GLY A 61 35.75 -13.18 18.99
C GLY A 61 34.52 -13.04 19.88
N SER A 62 34.46 -13.69 21.04
CA SER A 62 33.37 -13.55 22.01
C SER A 62 33.32 -12.17 22.68
N CYS A 63 34.29 -11.28 22.47
CA CYS A 63 34.29 -9.89 22.96
C CYS A 63 33.23 -8.97 22.32
N VAL A 64 32.29 -9.50 21.55
CA VAL A 64 31.20 -8.72 20.97
C VAL A 64 30.07 -8.52 21.97
N VAL A 65 29.90 -7.29 22.44
CA VAL A 65 28.69 -6.89 23.17
C VAL A 65 27.56 -6.76 22.16
N VAL A 66 26.59 -7.68 22.22
CA VAL A 66 25.38 -7.57 21.40
C VAL A 66 24.50 -6.49 21.99
N VAL A 67 24.47 -5.33 21.33
CA VAL A 67 23.54 -4.26 21.68
C VAL A 67 22.19 -4.55 21.04
N TYR A 68 21.18 -4.72 21.88
CA TYR A 68 19.79 -4.86 21.48
C TYR A 68 19.14 -3.48 21.29
N GLY A 69 18.33 -3.36 20.25
CA GLY A 69 17.59 -2.13 19.96
C GLY A 69 16.98 -2.15 18.57
N CYS A 70 16.11 -1.18 18.28
CA CYS A 70 15.55 -1.01 16.94
C CYS A 70 16.66 -0.81 15.90
N THR A 71 16.66 -1.68 14.89
CA THR A 71 17.64 -1.66 13.80
C THR A 71 17.13 -0.95 12.55
N ASP A 72 15.83 -0.64 12.46
CA ASP A 72 15.24 0.09 11.33
C ASP A 72 15.48 1.60 11.47
N SER A 73 16.27 2.17 10.56
CA SER A 73 16.64 3.59 10.54
C SER A 73 15.47 4.54 10.25
N ARG A 74 14.31 4.04 9.85
CA ARG A 74 13.09 4.82 9.63
C ARG A 74 12.27 4.99 10.91
N SER A 75 12.52 4.18 11.94
CA SER A 75 11.83 4.31 13.22
C SER A 75 12.41 5.47 14.03
N PRO A 76 11.58 6.31 14.69
CA PRO A 76 12.06 7.28 15.66
C PRO A 76 12.83 6.66 16.84
N ALA A 77 12.65 5.37 17.13
CA ALA A 77 13.40 4.64 18.15
C ALA A 77 14.68 3.96 17.63
N TYR A 78 15.10 4.24 16.38
CA TYR A 78 16.31 3.68 15.79
C TYR A 78 17.53 3.87 16.68
N ARG A 79 18.30 2.78 16.87
CA ARG A 79 19.58 2.79 17.57
C ARG A 79 20.69 2.42 16.60
N SER A 80 21.53 3.39 16.27
CA SER A 80 22.65 3.20 15.33
C SER A 80 23.71 2.21 15.79
N ASN A 81 23.81 1.94 17.09
CA ASN A 81 24.72 0.95 17.67
C ASN A 81 24.06 -0.42 17.91
N ALA A 82 22.77 -0.60 17.61
CA ALA A 82 22.11 -1.89 17.76
C ALA A 82 22.62 -2.90 16.72
N MET A 83 22.97 -4.09 17.20
CA MET A 83 23.44 -5.21 16.37
C MET A 83 22.34 -6.25 16.15
N ARG A 84 21.33 -6.28 17.03
CA ARG A 84 20.15 -7.15 16.88
C ARG A 84 18.89 -6.41 17.24
N ASP A 85 17.88 -6.63 16.42
CA ASP A 85 16.54 -6.10 16.65
C ASP A 85 15.91 -6.75 17.87
N ASP A 86 15.35 -5.95 18.76
CA ASP A 86 14.62 -6.36 19.95
C ASP A 86 13.14 -5.95 19.90
N PHE A 87 12.65 -5.58 18.71
CA PHE A 87 11.31 -5.08 18.47
C PHE A 87 10.96 -3.79 19.24
N SER A 88 11.96 -3.03 19.70
CA SER A 88 11.76 -1.71 20.34
C SER A 88 11.45 -0.58 19.35
N CYS A 89 11.36 -0.85 18.05
CA CYS A 89 11.01 0.16 17.05
C CYS A 89 9.65 0.78 17.37
N THR A 90 9.57 2.10 17.31
CA THR A 90 8.34 2.85 17.46
C THR A 90 7.82 3.30 16.11
N TRP A 91 6.50 3.25 15.95
CA TRP A 91 5.77 3.70 14.78
C TRP A 91 4.61 4.56 15.24
N PRO A 92 4.73 5.89 15.13
CA PRO A 92 3.65 6.81 15.47
C PRO A 92 2.50 6.68 14.46
N GLY A 93 1.29 6.50 14.95
CA GLY A 93 0.09 6.48 14.13
C GLY A 93 -1.16 6.39 14.99
N CYS A 94 -2.35 6.49 14.37
CA CYS A 94 -3.57 6.30 15.12
C CYS A 94 -3.76 4.81 15.44
N THR A 95 -3.79 4.47 16.72
CA THR A 95 -3.91 3.07 17.17
C THR A 95 -5.36 2.62 17.37
N GLU A 96 -6.33 3.53 17.19
CA GLU A 96 -7.75 3.26 17.40
C GLU A 96 -8.40 2.78 16.10
N SER A 97 -8.91 1.54 16.09
CA SER A 97 -9.44 0.88 14.88
C SER A 97 -10.73 1.50 14.31
N MET A 98 -11.37 2.39 15.06
CA MET A 98 -12.60 3.09 14.66
C MET A 98 -12.35 4.51 14.11
N MET A 99 -11.09 4.92 14.02
CA MET A 99 -10.71 6.26 13.55
C MET A 99 -10.39 6.24 12.06
N PHE A 100 -10.56 7.38 11.40
CA PHE A 100 -10.42 7.53 9.95
C PHE A 100 -9.01 7.18 9.47
N ASN A 101 -7.99 7.53 10.26
CA ASN A 101 -6.58 7.35 9.94
C ASN A 101 -5.92 6.21 10.74
N PHE A 102 -6.68 5.18 11.11
CA PHE A 102 -6.15 4.00 11.81
C PHE A 102 -4.95 3.39 11.08
N ASP A 103 -3.84 3.20 11.80
CA ASP A 103 -2.63 2.56 11.32
C ASP A 103 -2.39 1.25 12.10
N PRO A 104 -2.59 0.07 11.47
CA PRO A 104 -2.38 -1.21 12.13
C PRO A 104 -0.90 -1.51 12.43
N SER A 105 0.05 -0.76 11.88
CA SER A 105 1.48 -0.87 12.17
C SER A 105 1.93 0.04 13.32
N ALA A 106 1.07 0.97 13.75
CA ALA A 106 1.39 1.89 14.82
C ALA A 106 1.42 1.19 16.18
N ASN A 107 2.45 1.48 16.96
CA ASN A 107 2.60 1.04 18.34
C ASN A 107 2.85 2.20 19.32
N VAL A 108 2.82 3.43 18.80
CA VAL A 108 2.82 4.67 19.57
C VAL A 108 1.65 5.51 19.11
N ALA A 109 0.76 5.87 20.05
CA ALA A 109 -0.40 6.70 19.75
C ALA A 109 0.01 8.07 19.21
N ALA A 110 -0.53 8.44 18.05
CA ALA A 110 -0.43 9.75 17.44
C ALA A 110 -1.83 10.37 17.26
N VAL A 111 -1.93 11.45 16.49
CA VAL A 111 -3.21 12.13 16.23
C VAL A 111 -4.17 11.19 15.49
N CYS A 112 -5.37 11.05 16.03
CA CYS A 112 -6.46 10.31 15.42
C CYS A 112 -7.52 11.27 14.89
N ASP A 113 -7.95 11.04 13.66
CA ASP A 113 -9.03 11.80 13.03
C ASP A 113 -10.34 11.02 13.20
N PRO A 114 -11.40 11.64 13.77
CA PRO A 114 -12.69 10.97 13.91
C PRO A 114 -13.29 10.71 12.53
N VAL A 115 -14.03 9.61 12.41
CA VAL A 115 -14.87 9.37 11.23
C VAL A 115 -16.02 10.39 11.25
N ILE A 116 -16.13 11.19 10.19
CA ILE A 116 -17.23 12.12 9.97
C ILE A 116 -17.99 11.62 8.74
N LEU A 117 -19.19 11.12 9.00
CA LEU A 117 -20.10 10.58 7.99
C LEU A 117 -20.84 11.71 7.27
N GLY A 118 -21.03 11.55 5.96
CA GLY A 118 -21.88 12.41 5.15
C GLY A 118 -21.56 12.29 3.67
N CYS A 119 -22.37 12.94 2.83
CA CYS A 119 -22.18 12.88 1.39
C CYS A 119 -20.88 13.58 0.94
N LEU A 120 -20.03 12.85 0.20
CA LEU A 120 -18.77 13.36 -0.34
C LEU A 120 -18.88 13.91 -1.78
N ASP A 121 -20.02 13.74 -2.45
CA ASP A 121 -20.21 14.26 -3.81
C ASP A 121 -20.61 15.75 -3.78
N PRO A 122 -19.79 16.68 -4.31
CA PRO A 122 -20.10 18.10 -4.37
C PRO A 122 -21.30 18.46 -5.26
N LYS A 123 -21.80 17.52 -6.08
CA LYS A 123 -23.02 17.70 -6.89
C LYS A 123 -24.29 17.36 -6.12
N ALA A 124 -24.19 16.66 -4.99
CA ALA A 124 -25.35 16.34 -4.17
C ALA A 124 -25.86 17.56 -3.39
N ALA A 125 -27.16 17.62 -3.15
CA ALA A 125 -27.79 18.73 -2.43
C ALA A 125 -27.40 18.78 -0.94
N ASN A 126 -26.98 17.66 -0.37
CA ASN A 126 -26.53 17.52 1.02
C ASN A 126 -25.02 17.23 1.14
N TYR A 127 -24.22 17.69 0.17
CA TYR A 127 -22.76 17.62 0.25
C TYR A 127 -22.26 18.14 1.61
N HIS A 128 -21.47 17.32 2.31
CA HIS A 128 -20.94 17.63 3.62
C HIS A 128 -19.42 17.78 3.54
N MET A 129 -18.94 19.03 3.43
CA MET A 129 -17.52 19.32 3.19
C MET A 129 -16.56 18.85 4.29
N GLU A 130 -17.05 18.64 5.50
CA GLU A 130 -16.26 18.14 6.64
C GLU A 130 -16.32 16.60 6.74
N ALA A 131 -17.17 15.93 5.95
CA ALA A 131 -17.20 14.48 5.94
C ALA A 131 -15.90 13.93 5.35
N ASN A 132 -15.42 12.83 5.93
CA ASN A 132 -14.26 12.09 5.42
C ASN A 132 -14.64 10.67 5.00
N THR A 133 -15.88 10.25 5.25
CA THR A 133 -16.38 8.92 4.92
C THR A 133 -17.79 9.06 4.36
N ASP A 134 -17.98 8.60 3.12
CA ASP A 134 -19.30 8.59 2.48
C ASP A 134 -20.21 7.59 3.20
N ASP A 135 -21.38 8.06 3.62
CA ASP A 135 -22.40 7.24 4.28
C ASP A 135 -23.52 6.79 3.32
N GLY A 136 -23.40 7.15 2.03
CA GLY A 136 -24.40 6.84 1.01
C GLY A 136 -25.68 7.65 1.15
N SER A 137 -25.69 8.70 1.97
CA SER A 137 -26.86 9.57 2.16
C SER A 137 -27.02 10.65 1.08
N CYS A 138 -26.17 10.67 0.05
CA CYS A 138 -26.20 11.70 -1.00
C CYS A 138 -27.58 11.86 -1.64
N ASP A 139 -28.14 13.06 -1.51
CA ASP A 139 -29.42 13.48 -2.07
C ASP A 139 -29.19 14.11 -3.43
N TYR A 140 -29.64 13.41 -4.47
CA TYR A 140 -29.64 13.89 -5.85
C TYR A 140 -31.08 14.26 -6.24
N PRO A 141 -31.45 15.55 -6.13
CA PRO A 141 -32.72 16.02 -6.60
C PRO A 141 -32.69 16.19 -8.13
N GLY A 142 -33.70 15.63 -8.82
CA GLY A 142 -33.79 15.69 -10.28
C GLY A 142 -35.12 15.13 -10.77
N CYS A 143 -35.26 14.98 -12.10
CA CYS A 143 -36.43 14.36 -12.68
C CYS A 143 -36.30 12.82 -12.63
N THR A 144 -37.19 12.15 -11.91
CA THR A 144 -37.22 10.67 -11.79
C THR A 144 -38.20 10.02 -12.75
N ASP A 145 -39.03 10.81 -13.44
CA ASP A 145 -39.88 10.33 -14.52
C ASP A 145 -39.04 9.87 -15.71
N SER A 146 -38.95 8.56 -15.88
CA SER A 146 -38.24 7.89 -16.99
C SER A 146 -38.75 8.26 -18.39
N THR A 147 -39.92 8.89 -18.51
CA THR A 147 -40.51 9.33 -19.77
C THR A 147 -40.26 10.81 -20.08
N ALA A 148 -39.69 11.56 -19.13
CA ALA A 148 -39.33 12.96 -19.34
C ALA A 148 -38.06 13.11 -20.19
N HIS A 149 -37.98 14.22 -20.92
CA HIS A 149 -36.84 14.57 -21.75
C HIS A 149 -35.54 14.77 -20.93
N ASN A 150 -35.66 15.26 -19.70
CA ASN A 150 -34.54 15.52 -18.78
C ASN A 150 -34.45 14.50 -17.63
N HIS A 151 -34.91 13.27 -17.84
CA HIS A 151 -34.80 12.20 -16.85
C HIS A 151 -33.36 12.03 -16.35
N ASP A 152 -33.19 12.05 -15.04
CA ASP A 152 -31.92 11.85 -14.34
C ASP A 152 -31.93 10.48 -13.64
N GLN A 153 -31.09 9.57 -14.14
CA GLN A 153 -31.01 8.20 -13.64
C GLN A 153 -30.45 8.10 -12.21
N VAL A 154 -29.76 9.12 -11.72
CA VAL A 154 -29.25 9.15 -10.33
C VAL A 154 -30.18 9.92 -9.39
N ALA A 155 -31.21 10.57 -9.92
CA ALA A 155 -32.15 11.30 -9.09
C ALA A 155 -32.95 10.36 -8.19
N GLN A 156 -32.92 10.63 -6.89
CA GLN A 156 -33.64 9.85 -5.88
C GLN A 156 -34.92 10.57 -5.42
N ARG A 157 -35.01 11.87 -5.70
CA ARG A 157 -36.13 12.72 -5.31
C ARG A 157 -36.56 13.62 -6.47
N GLU A 158 -37.85 13.56 -6.76
CA GLU A 158 -38.49 14.42 -7.77
C GLU A 158 -38.39 15.91 -7.42
N THR A 159 -37.92 16.70 -8.38
CA THR A 159 -37.87 18.17 -8.27
C THR A 159 -39.04 18.90 -8.92
N GLY A 160 -39.93 18.18 -9.60
CA GLY A 160 -41.06 18.79 -10.32
C GLY A 160 -40.64 19.65 -11.52
N ASN A 161 -39.40 19.49 -11.98
CA ASN A 161 -38.84 20.14 -13.17
C ASN A 161 -38.72 19.18 -14.36
N CYS A 162 -39.47 18.07 -14.32
CA CYS A 162 -39.56 17.15 -15.46
C CYS A 162 -40.13 17.89 -16.67
N VAL A 163 -39.45 17.74 -17.79
CA VAL A 163 -39.83 18.32 -19.07
C VAL A 163 -40.42 17.20 -19.92
N ASP A 164 -41.69 17.33 -20.29
CA ASP A 164 -42.35 16.37 -21.17
C ASP A 164 -41.63 16.29 -22.53
N ILE A 165 -41.64 15.11 -23.15
CA ILE A 165 -41.14 14.94 -24.51
C ILE A 165 -42.08 15.65 -25.48
N ALA A 166 -41.54 16.65 -26.19
CA ALA A 166 -42.21 17.35 -27.28
C ALA A 166 -41.53 16.97 -28.60
N VAL A 167 -42.25 16.21 -29.42
CA VAL A 167 -41.76 15.66 -30.69
C VAL A 167 -42.05 16.65 -31.82
N GLY A 168 -41.02 17.04 -32.56
CA GLY A 168 -41.15 17.95 -33.70
C GLY A 168 -39.81 18.17 -34.39
N CYS A 169 -39.76 19.13 -35.32
CA CYS A 169 -38.49 19.51 -35.92
C CYS A 169 -37.77 20.53 -35.03
N THR A 170 -36.57 20.20 -34.57
CA THR A 170 -35.75 21.07 -33.72
C THR A 170 -34.78 21.97 -34.50
N ALA A 171 -34.66 21.76 -35.82
CA ALA A 171 -33.79 22.55 -36.68
C ALA A 171 -34.45 23.90 -37.02
N SER A 172 -33.87 25.00 -36.52
CA SER A 172 -34.39 26.36 -36.70
C SER A 172 -34.51 26.82 -38.16
N GLU A 173 -33.74 26.21 -39.05
CA GLU A 173 -33.70 26.46 -40.49
C GLU A 173 -34.77 25.69 -41.29
N ALA A 174 -35.51 24.78 -40.66
CA ALA A 174 -36.55 23.99 -41.32
C ALA A 174 -37.88 24.75 -41.41
N LEU A 175 -38.64 24.50 -42.48
CA LEU A 175 -39.97 25.10 -42.68
C LEU A 175 -41.00 24.69 -41.61
N ASN A 176 -40.84 23.49 -41.04
CA ASN A 176 -41.69 22.97 -39.98
C ASN A 176 -40.99 22.96 -38.61
N TYR A 177 -40.02 23.87 -38.40
CA TYR A 177 -39.41 24.09 -37.09
C TYR A 177 -40.49 24.31 -36.02
N ASP A 178 -40.37 23.58 -34.91
CA ASP A 178 -41.21 23.72 -33.74
C ASP A 178 -40.36 24.17 -32.55
N ALA A 179 -40.59 25.41 -32.10
CA ALA A 179 -39.86 26.00 -30.99
C ALA A 179 -40.16 25.34 -29.63
N LEU A 180 -41.23 24.53 -29.54
CA LEU A 180 -41.56 23.77 -28.34
C LEU A 180 -40.99 22.34 -28.40
N ALA A 181 -40.52 21.88 -29.57
CA ALA A 181 -39.93 20.55 -29.69
C ALA A 181 -38.59 20.48 -28.96
N ASN A 182 -38.44 19.45 -28.15
CA ASN A 182 -37.17 19.09 -27.49
C ASN A 182 -36.62 17.75 -28.00
N THR A 183 -37.39 17.04 -28.82
CA THR A 183 -37.02 15.74 -29.37
C THR A 183 -37.22 15.78 -30.88
N ASP A 184 -36.11 15.64 -31.64
CA ASP A 184 -36.15 15.69 -33.10
C ASP A 184 -36.83 14.43 -33.65
N ALA A 185 -37.92 14.64 -34.40
CA ALA A 185 -38.68 13.60 -35.05
C ALA A 185 -38.06 13.12 -36.38
N ALA A 186 -36.95 13.74 -36.81
CA ALA A 186 -36.38 13.58 -38.16
C ALA A 186 -37.40 13.88 -39.28
N THR A 187 -38.41 14.70 -38.98
CA THR A 187 -39.44 15.17 -39.93
C THR A 187 -39.13 16.56 -40.47
N CYS A 188 -37.96 17.12 -40.15
CA CYS A 188 -37.55 18.44 -40.59
C CYS A 188 -37.61 18.58 -42.11
N VAL A 189 -38.30 19.60 -42.59
CA VAL A 189 -38.40 19.99 -43.99
C VAL A 189 -37.40 21.12 -44.23
N ILE A 190 -36.19 20.75 -44.64
CA ILE A 190 -35.12 21.68 -44.98
C ILE A 190 -35.12 21.82 -46.50
N VAL A 191 -35.45 23.03 -46.97
CA VAL A 191 -35.44 23.37 -48.38
C VAL A 191 -34.04 23.77 -48.82
N GLY A 192 -33.58 23.23 -49.94
CA GLY A 192 -32.31 23.63 -50.53
C GLY A 192 -31.87 22.76 -51.70
N CYS A 193 -30.60 22.85 -52.05
CA CYS A 193 -30.05 22.04 -53.14
C CYS A 193 -29.57 20.67 -52.64
N ALA A 194 -30.05 19.61 -53.29
CA ALA A 194 -29.68 18.21 -52.98
C ALA A 194 -28.76 17.62 -54.06
N ASP A 195 -28.43 18.38 -55.11
CA ASP A 195 -27.50 17.98 -56.15
C ASP A 195 -26.06 18.10 -55.65
N SER A 196 -25.37 16.97 -55.48
CA SER A 196 -23.99 16.91 -54.97
C SER A 196 -22.96 17.58 -55.87
N ASN A 197 -23.32 17.91 -57.11
CA ASN A 197 -22.45 18.60 -58.07
C ASN A 197 -22.71 20.12 -58.14
N ASN A 198 -23.61 20.64 -57.29
CA ASN A 198 -23.96 22.05 -57.25
C ASN A 198 -23.30 22.76 -56.05
N ASP A 199 -22.85 23.99 -56.24
CA ASP A 199 -22.19 24.77 -55.17
C ASP A 199 -23.10 25.07 -53.97
N ALA A 200 -24.42 25.11 -54.19
CA ALA A 200 -25.43 25.30 -53.14
C ALA A 200 -25.84 23.99 -52.43
N TYR A 201 -25.16 22.88 -52.70
CA TYR A 201 -25.44 21.57 -52.11
C TYR A 201 -25.45 21.62 -50.58
N ASN A 202 -26.52 21.12 -49.97
CA ASN A 202 -26.61 20.91 -48.53
C ASN A 202 -27.12 19.49 -48.26
N SER A 203 -26.26 18.67 -47.63
CA SER A 203 -26.57 17.27 -47.32
C SER A 203 -27.70 17.09 -46.30
N ARG A 204 -28.17 18.16 -45.65
CA ARG A 204 -29.29 18.16 -44.70
C ARG A 204 -30.64 18.46 -45.38
N VAL A 205 -30.66 18.74 -46.68
CA VAL A 205 -31.88 19.01 -47.44
C VAL A 205 -32.77 17.78 -47.47
N THR A 206 -34.04 17.97 -47.09
CA THR A 206 -35.07 16.93 -47.16
C THR A 206 -36.12 17.27 -48.23
N LEU A 207 -36.14 18.51 -48.73
CA LEU A 207 -36.95 18.94 -49.86
C LEU A 207 -36.08 19.69 -50.88
N HIS A 208 -35.81 19.05 -52.01
CA HIS A 208 -35.04 19.65 -53.09
C HIS A 208 -35.81 20.80 -53.75
N ASP A 209 -35.18 21.97 -53.84
CA ASP A 209 -35.66 23.14 -54.58
C ASP A 209 -34.61 23.58 -55.59
N SER A 210 -34.91 23.39 -56.88
CA SER A 210 -34.02 23.73 -57.98
C SER A 210 -33.82 25.23 -58.14
N THR A 211 -34.68 26.08 -57.57
CA THR A 211 -34.48 27.53 -57.57
C THR A 211 -33.38 27.98 -56.61
N VAL A 212 -33.07 27.13 -55.60
CA VAL A 212 -31.97 27.33 -54.65
C VAL A 212 -30.65 26.75 -55.19
N CYS A 213 -30.71 25.84 -56.16
CA CYS A 213 -29.56 25.28 -56.88
C CYS A 213 -28.97 26.26 -57.90
N VAL A 214 -28.64 27.48 -57.49
CA VAL A 214 -27.99 28.44 -58.38
C VAL A 214 -26.54 28.02 -58.62
N THR A 215 -26.18 27.82 -59.89
CA THR A 215 -24.78 27.78 -60.30
C THR A 215 -24.30 29.21 -60.48
N LEU A 216 -23.09 29.54 -60.01
CA LEU A 216 -22.48 30.88 -60.14
C LEU A 216 -22.13 31.28 -61.60
N HIS A 217 -22.80 30.69 -62.60
CA HIS A 217 -22.52 30.89 -64.02
C HIS A 217 -23.68 31.44 -64.88
N ASP A 218 -24.86 31.70 -64.31
CA ASP A 218 -25.95 32.38 -65.03
C ASP A 218 -26.13 33.86 -64.61
N SER A 219 -25.06 34.66 -64.76
CA SER A 219 -25.11 36.14 -64.74
C SER A 219 -24.35 36.74 -65.92
#